data_AF-A0A3C1F9P0-F1
#
_entry.id   AF-A0A3C1F9P0-F1
#
_cell.length_a   1.000
_cell.length_b   1.000
_cell.length_c   1.000
_cell.angle_alpha   90.00
_cell.angle_beta   90.00
_cell.angle_gamma   90.00
#
_symmetry.space_group_name_H-M   'P 1'
#
loop_
_entity.id
_entity.type
_entity.pdbx_description
1 polymer ?
#
loop_
_entity_poly.entity_id
_entity_poly.type
_entity_poly.pdbx_seq_one_letter_code
_entity_poly.pdbx_strand_id
1 'polypeptide(L)'
;MKFKSFADLIEQVKGKSNRVVVPGANNKEALTAIKMADQNGLISHGILIGPLAAVKQTVAEVGLNDSKFEYIDCEDVPTMCKLAVDQILAGKGDFLIKGLVDTKYYMKAILNKEAHLVPEGALLSHFVLFSTPKYHKPFAVTDSAVVIAPTLEQKAKIIQNAVNTMHKLGLETPKVSCVCPVEKVNEKIPSTVDAAALAQMNAEGKITGCTVEGPYDLYISLSPERA
;
A
#
# COMPACT_ATOMS: atom_id res chain seq x y z
N MET A 1 15.97 9.41 -3.07
CA MET A 1 15.02 9.17 -1.96
C MET A 1 15.42 10.07 -0.82
N LYS A 2 14.49 10.81 -0.21
CA LYS A 2 14.80 11.88 0.75
C LYS A 2 15.03 11.41 2.19
N PHE A 3 14.93 10.11 2.46
CA PHE A 3 15.13 9.51 3.77
C PHE A 3 15.96 8.23 3.67
N LYS A 4 16.63 7.85 4.76
CA LYS A 4 17.48 6.65 4.84
C LYS A 4 16.89 5.58 5.76
N SER A 5 15.94 5.95 6.62
CA SER A 5 15.28 5.06 7.57
C SER A 5 13.80 5.41 7.73
N PHE A 6 13.01 4.51 8.34
CA PHE A 6 11.63 4.83 8.73
C PHE A 6 11.55 5.91 9.81
N ALA A 7 12.56 6.01 10.68
CA ALA A 7 12.63 7.08 11.68
C ALA A 7 12.76 8.45 10.99
N ASP A 8 13.63 8.56 9.98
CA ASP A 8 13.79 9.76 9.17
C ASP A 8 12.47 10.12 8.47
N LEU A 9 11.76 9.11 7.94
CA LEU A 9 10.48 9.30 7.26
C LEU A 9 9.41 9.84 8.23
N ILE A 10 9.30 9.26 9.44
CA ILE A 10 8.36 9.73 10.47
C ILE A 10 8.67 11.18 10.86
N GLU A 11 9.94 11.52 11.07
CA GLU A 11 10.33 12.89 11.42
C GLU A 11 9.99 13.89 10.31
N GLN A 12 10.13 13.51 9.03
CA GLN A 12 9.76 14.37 7.89
C GLN A 12 8.26 14.67 7.78
N VAL A 13 7.41 13.78 8.29
CA VAL A 13 5.95 13.93 8.25
C VAL A 13 5.37 14.33 9.61
N LYS A 14 6.20 14.49 10.62
CA LYS A 14 5.78 14.88 11.97
C LYS A 14 5.06 16.23 11.93
N GLY A 15 3.95 16.32 12.67
CA GLY A 15 3.07 17.48 12.65
C GLY A 15 2.10 17.53 11.45
N LYS A 16 2.22 16.63 10.47
CA LYS A 16 1.17 16.40 9.46
C LYS A 16 0.26 15.30 9.98
N SER A 17 -0.90 15.69 10.48
CA SER A 17 -1.90 14.76 10.97
C SER A 17 -2.89 14.37 9.88
N ASN A 18 -3.29 13.11 9.85
CA ASN A 18 -4.32 12.58 8.95
C ASN A 18 -5.48 12.00 9.76
N ARG A 19 -6.60 11.77 9.09
CA ARG A 19 -7.82 11.19 9.65
C ARG A 19 -7.98 9.77 9.13
N VAL A 20 -8.11 8.80 10.05
CA VAL A 20 -8.19 7.38 9.72
C VAL A 20 -9.62 6.87 9.80
N VAL A 21 -10.03 5.97 8.91
CA VAL A 21 -11.30 5.23 9.02
C VAL A 21 -11.02 3.73 9.06
N VAL A 22 -11.63 3.04 10.02
CA VAL A 22 -11.34 1.63 10.34
C VAL A 22 -12.63 0.81 10.39
N PRO A 23 -12.96 0.04 9.33
CA PRO A 23 -13.95 -1.02 9.45
C PRO A 23 -13.37 -2.18 10.27
N GLY A 24 -14.17 -2.73 11.18
CA GLY A 24 -13.77 -3.81 12.08
C GLY A 24 -12.82 -3.32 13.15
N ALA A 25 -13.12 -2.17 13.76
CA ALA A 25 -12.23 -1.51 14.70
C ALA A 25 -12.02 -2.27 16.03
N ASN A 26 -12.63 -3.44 16.21
CA ASN A 26 -12.33 -4.41 17.26
C ASN A 26 -11.09 -5.27 16.92
N ASN A 27 -10.07 -4.66 16.31
CA ASN A 27 -8.80 -5.30 15.98
C ASN A 27 -7.66 -4.66 16.77
N LYS A 28 -7.05 -5.45 17.66
CA LYS A 28 -6.02 -4.98 18.59
C LYS A 28 -4.78 -4.46 17.88
N GLU A 29 -4.33 -5.14 16.82
CA GLU A 29 -3.13 -4.78 16.08
C GLU A 29 -3.31 -3.44 15.34
N ALA A 30 -4.44 -3.26 14.66
CA ALA A 30 -4.79 -2.03 13.97
C ALA A 30 -4.91 -0.85 14.94
N LEU A 31 -5.61 -1.01 16.07
CA LEU A 31 -5.72 0.05 17.08
C LEU A 31 -4.38 0.35 17.76
N THR A 32 -3.51 -0.66 17.94
CA THR A 32 -2.14 -0.45 18.45
C THR A 32 -1.32 0.38 17.47
N ALA A 33 -1.41 0.10 16.16
CA ALA A 33 -0.74 0.89 15.13
C ALA A 33 -1.26 2.35 15.11
N ILE A 34 -2.58 2.53 15.26
CA ILE A 34 -3.19 3.87 15.34
C ILE A 34 -2.73 4.61 16.60
N LYS A 35 -2.64 3.95 17.75
CA LYS A 35 -2.09 4.54 18.98
C LYS A 35 -0.65 5.00 18.77
N MET A 36 0.19 4.16 18.17
CA MET A 36 1.59 4.53 17.86
C MET A 36 1.64 5.74 16.91
N ALA A 37 0.79 5.78 15.90
CA ALA A 37 0.70 6.90 14.97
C ALA A 37 0.21 8.19 15.66
N ASP A 38 -0.78 8.09 16.55
CA ASP A 38 -1.29 9.20 17.37
C ASP A 38 -0.21 9.78 18.28
N GLN A 39 0.56 8.92 18.95
CA GLN A 39 1.68 9.33 19.82
C GLN A 39 2.80 10.04 19.05
N ASN A 40 2.92 9.79 17.74
CA ASN A 40 3.86 10.48 16.85
C ASN A 40 3.23 11.70 16.14
N GLY A 41 1.98 12.06 16.47
CA GLY A 41 1.28 13.21 15.87
C GLY A 41 0.89 13.01 14.41
N LEU A 42 0.79 11.75 13.94
CA LEU A 42 0.44 11.40 12.56
C LEU A 42 -1.07 11.25 12.35
N ILE A 43 -1.83 11.11 13.45
CA ILE A 43 -3.29 11.00 13.47
C ILE A 43 -3.85 12.13 14.33
N SER A 44 -4.83 12.86 13.81
CA SER A 44 -5.56 13.88 14.57
C SER A 44 -6.91 13.37 15.05
N HIS A 45 -7.62 12.66 14.17
CA HIS A 45 -8.95 12.11 14.42
C HIS A 45 -9.12 10.77 13.69
N GLY A 46 -10.18 10.04 14.02
CA GLY A 46 -10.57 8.89 13.21
C GLY A 46 -11.99 8.43 13.44
N ILE A 47 -12.45 7.51 12.59
CA ILE A 47 -13.76 6.88 12.68
C ILE A 47 -13.56 5.38 12.83
N LEU A 48 -14.05 4.84 13.94
CA LEU A 48 -13.96 3.43 14.30
C LEU A 48 -15.33 2.79 14.09
N ILE A 49 -15.40 1.83 13.17
CA ILE A 49 -16.65 1.20 12.75
C ILE A 49 -16.62 -0.27 13.15
N GLY A 50 -17.65 -0.74 13.85
CA GLY A 50 -17.77 -2.14 14.27
C GLY A 50 -18.79 -2.32 15.39
N PRO A 51 -18.91 -3.54 15.96
CA PRO A 51 -19.79 -3.78 17.10
C PRO A 51 -19.35 -2.90 18.28
N LEU A 52 -20.18 -1.92 18.65
CA LEU A 52 -19.76 -0.80 19.51
C LEU A 52 -19.12 -1.24 20.83
N ALA A 53 -19.72 -2.23 21.49
CA ALA A 53 -19.20 -2.76 22.76
C ALA A 53 -17.80 -3.37 22.60
N ALA A 54 -17.58 -4.16 21.54
CA ALA A 54 -16.30 -4.79 21.26
C ALA A 54 -15.23 -3.75 20.87
N VAL A 55 -15.59 -2.77 20.03
CA VAL A 55 -14.67 -1.69 19.64
C VAL A 55 -14.23 -0.90 20.87
N LYS A 56 -15.16 -0.46 21.72
CA LYS A 56 -14.83 0.31 22.94
C LYS A 56 -13.97 -0.50 23.90
N GLN A 57 -14.23 -1.80 24.04
CA GLN A 57 -13.39 -2.69 24.83
C GLN A 57 -11.96 -2.71 24.28
N THR A 58 -11.76 -2.93 22.98
CA THR A 58 -10.40 -2.96 22.38
C THR A 58 -9.69 -1.61 22.50
N VAL A 59 -10.40 -0.49 22.33
CA VAL A 59 -9.85 0.87 22.53
C VAL A 59 -9.32 1.03 23.95
N ALA A 60 -10.08 0.61 24.96
CA ALA A 60 -9.68 0.66 26.36
C ALA A 60 -8.48 -0.25 26.65
N GLU A 61 -8.49 -1.49 26.14
CA GLU A 61 -7.39 -2.45 26.30
C GLU A 61 -6.06 -1.95 25.70
N VAL A 62 -6.12 -1.30 24.54
CA VAL A 62 -4.93 -0.71 23.89
C VAL A 62 -4.53 0.61 24.57
N GLY A 63 -5.45 1.27 25.29
CA GLY A 63 -5.24 2.59 25.86
C GLY A 63 -5.08 3.66 24.77
N LEU A 64 -5.93 3.60 23.74
CA LEU A 64 -6.03 4.64 22.72
C LEU A 64 -6.87 5.80 23.25
N ASN A 65 -6.53 7.04 22.88
CA ASN A 65 -7.27 8.21 23.34
C ASN A 65 -8.65 8.29 22.68
N ASP A 66 -9.68 7.85 23.40
CA ASP A 66 -11.09 7.83 23.00
C ASP A 66 -11.60 9.17 22.46
N SER A 67 -11.13 10.30 23.00
CA SER A 67 -11.65 11.63 22.65
C SER A 67 -11.38 12.07 21.21
N LYS A 68 -10.52 11.35 20.48
CA LYS A 68 -10.16 11.65 19.09
C LYS A 68 -10.98 10.86 18.07
N PHE A 69 -11.80 9.90 18.51
CA PHE A 69 -12.45 8.95 17.64
C PHE A 69 -13.97 9.04 17.69
N GLU A 70 -14.59 9.05 16.52
CA GLU A 70 -16.02 8.82 16.34
C GLU A 70 -16.31 7.33 16.21
N TYR A 71 -17.46 6.89 16.71
CA TYR A 71 -17.88 5.50 16.65
C TYR A 71 -19.11 5.34 15.76
N ILE A 72 -19.08 4.35 14.88
CA ILE A 72 -20.25 3.93 14.11
C ILE A 72 -20.52 2.47 14.44
N ASP A 73 -21.65 2.21 15.09
CA ASP A 73 -22.08 0.86 15.43
C ASP A 73 -22.57 0.13 14.18
N CYS A 74 -21.94 -1.00 13.87
CA CYS A 74 -22.31 -1.83 12.73
C CYS A 74 -21.77 -3.25 12.92
N GLU A 75 -22.65 -4.25 12.93
CA GLU A 75 -22.25 -5.66 13.03
C GLU A 75 -22.08 -6.33 11.66
N ASP A 76 -22.88 -5.93 10.66
CA ASP A 76 -22.84 -6.51 9.33
C ASP A 76 -21.57 -6.08 8.56
N VAL A 77 -20.65 -7.02 8.35
CA VAL A 77 -19.33 -6.76 7.75
C VAL A 77 -19.40 -6.11 6.36
N PRO A 78 -20.25 -6.56 5.40
CA PRO A 78 -20.44 -5.87 4.13
C PRO A 78 -20.85 -4.41 4.28
N THR A 79 -21.85 -4.14 5.13
CA THR A 79 -22.34 -2.78 5.41
C THR A 79 -21.26 -1.93 6.07
N MET A 80 -20.53 -2.50 7.02
CA MET A 80 -19.42 -1.85 7.73
C MET A 80 -18.30 -1.40 6.78
N CYS A 81 -17.91 -2.24 5.82
CA CYS A 81 -16.91 -1.89 4.81
C CYS A 81 -17.40 -0.79 3.86
N LYS A 82 -18.68 -0.84 3.48
CA LYS A 82 -19.30 0.21 2.66
C LYS A 82 -19.34 1.55 3.42
N LEU A 83 -19.77 1.54 4.68
CA LEU A 83 -19.80 2.75 5.53
C LEU A 83 -18.42 3.38 5.65
N ALA A 84 -17.37 2.57 5.80
CA ALA A 84 -16.00 3.06 5.84
C ALA A 84 -15.62 3.82 4.56
N VAL A 85 -15.93 3.25 3.39
CA VAL A 85 -15.73 3.91 2.09
C VAL A 85 -16.56 5.18 1.98
N ASP A 86 -17.83 5.15 2.39
CA ASP A 86 -18.71 6.31 2.36
C ASP A 86 -18.15 7.46 3.22
N GLN A 87 -17.50 7.18 4.36
CA GLN A 87 -16.84 8.23 5.18
C GLN A 87 -15.63 8.85 4.47
N ILE A 88 -14.85 8.07 3.73
CA ILE A 88 -13.74 8.60 2.90
C ILE A 88 -14.30 9.52 1.80
N LEU A 89 -15.34 9.06 1.09
CA LEU A 89 -15.98 9.84 0.03
C LEU A 89 -16.64 11.12 0.55
N ALA A 90 -17.18 11.10 1.76
CA ALA A 90 -17.72 12.27 2.44
C ALA A 90 -16.63 13.24 2.95
N GLY A 91 -15.35 12.95 2.71
CA GLY A 91 -14.22 13.77 3.16
C GLY A 91 -14.04 13.77 4.67
N LYS A 92 -14.58 12.78 5.39
CA LYS A 92 -14.45 12.65 6.85
C LYS A 92 -13.22 11.84 7.27
N GLY A 93 -12.59 11.14 6.34
CA GLY A 93 -11.31 10.46 6.52
C GLY A 93 -10.41 10.64 5.32
N ASP A 94 -9.09 10.49 5.53
CA ASP A 94 -8.06 10.66 4.51
C ASP A 94 -7.56 9.30 4.00
N PHE A 95 -7.64 8.25 4.82
CA PHE A 95 -7.26 6.89 4.42
C PHE A 95 -7.95 5.81 5.26
N LEU A 96 -7.95 4.59 4.73
CA LEU A 96 -8.50 3.40 5.38
C LEU A 96 -7.41 2.56 6.03
N ILE A 97 -7.72 1.97 7.19
CA ILE A 97 -6.98 0.81 7.73
C ILE A 97 -7.95 -0.36 7.82
N LYS A 98 -7.58 -1.52 7.27
CA LYS A 98 -8.38 -2.74 7.42
C LYS A 98 -8.28 -3.22 8.87
N GLY A 99 -9.39 -3.23 9.60
CA GLY A 99 -9.50 -3.90 10.90
C GLY A 99 -9.89 -5.37 10.76
N LEU A 100 -10.70 -5.86 11.70
CA LEU A 100 -11.17 -7.23 11.78
C LEU A 100 -12.31 -7.50 10.79
N VAL A 101 -11.98 -7.43 9.50
CA VAL A 101 -12.89 -7.77 8.39
C VAL A 101 -12.19 -8.63 7.34
N ASP A 102 -12.95 -9.52 6.71
CA ASP A 102 -12.43 -10.32 5.60
C ASP A 102 -12.00 -9.42 4.43
N THR A 103 -10.86 -9.75 3.85
CA THR A 103 -10.31 -9.02 2.69
C THR A 103 -11.31 -8.98 1.52
N LYS A 104 -12.13 -10.02 1.33
CA LYS A 104 -13.13 -10.05 0.25
C LYS A 104 -14.16 -8.93 0.36
N TYR A 105 -14.65 -8.62 1.57
CA TYR A 105 -15.67 -7.57 1.77
C TYR A 105 -15.04 -6.19 1.73
N TYR A 106 -13.87 -6.04 2.35
CA TYR A 106 -13.08 -4.81 2.31
C TYR A 106 -12.72 -4.40 0.88
N MET A 107 -12.18 -5.33 0.10
CA MET A 107 -11.83 -5.08 -1.30
C MET A 107 -13.06 -4.86 -2.17
N LYS A 108 -14.16 -5.58 -1.96
CA LYS A 108 -15.41 -5.35 -2.70
C LYS A 108 -15.95 -3.93 -2.50
N ALA A 109 -15.86 -3.39 -1.28
CA ALA A 109 -16.28 -2.01 -1.00
C ALA A 109 -15.39 -1.00 -1.72
N ILE A 110 -14.06 -1.17 -1.69
CA ILE A 110 -13.09 -0.27 -2.33
C ILE A 110 -13.19 -0.32 -3.86
N LEU A 111 -13.36 -1.51 -4.43
CA LEU A 111 -13.44 -1.75 -5.87
C LEU A 111 -14.85 -1.54 -6.43
N ASN A 112 -15.80 -1.05 -5.61
CA ASN A 112 -17.11 -0.69 -6.09
C ASN A 112 -16.98 0.46 -7.11
N LYS A 113 -17.41 0.22 -8.35
CA LYS A 113 -17.35 1.20 -9.44
C LYS A 113 -18.14 2.46 -9.13
N GLU A 114 -19.25 2.35 -8.40
CA GLU A 114 -20.08 3.50 -8.00
C GLU A 114 -19.41 4.38 -6.94
N ALA A 115 -18.45 3.82 -6.19
CA ALA A 115 -17.67 4.57 -5.21
C ALA A 115 -16.57 5.40 -5.86
N HIS A 116 -16.18 5.10 -7.11
CA HIS A 116 -15.13 5.79 -7.87
C HIS A 116 -13.78 5.97 -7.14
N LEU A 117 -13.52 5.19 -6.07
CA LEU A 117 -12.26 5.25 -5.32
C LEU A 117 -11.07 4.77 -6.15
N VAL A 118 -11.29 3.76 -6.98
CA VAL A 118 -10.33 3.30 -7.98
C VAL A 118 -10.80 3.82 -9.33
N PRO A 119 -10.04 4.72 -9.99
CA PRO A 119 -10.42 5.28 -11.26
C PRO A 119 -10.67 4.20 -12.32
N GLU A 120 -11.57 4.49 -13.27
CA GLU A 120 -11.81 3.58 -14.38
C GLU A 120 -10.50 3.32 -15.17
N GLY A 121 -10.26 2.05 -15.48
CA GLY A 121 -9.03 1.62 -16.17
C GLY A 121 -7.78 1.59 -15.28
N ALA A 122 -7.83 2.09 -14.04
CA ALA A 122 -6.74 1.92 -13.08
C ALA A 122 -6.68 0.48 -12.56
N LEU A 123 -5.52 0.11 -12.03
CA LEU A 123 -5.30 -1.18 -11.37
C LEU A 123 -4.88 -0.89 -9.93
N LEU A 124 -5.59 -1.48 -8.96
CA LEU A 124 -5.15 -1.46 -7.58
C LEU A 124 -4.05 -2.52 -7.39
N SER A 125 -2.92 -2.13 -6.81
CA SER A 125 -1.78 -3.03 -6.59
C SER A 125 -1.18 -2.86 -5.20
N HIS A 126 -0.53 -3.91 -4.70
CA HIS A 126 0.17 -3.88 -3.42
C HIS A 126 1.54 -3.22 -3.53
N PHE A 127 1.93 -2.40 -2.55
CA PHE A 127 3.26 -1.80 -2.47
C PHE A 127 3.80 -1.97 -1.05
N VAL A 128 5.00 -2.53 -0.93
CA VAL A 128 5.71 -2.63 0.36
C VAL A 128 7.05 -1.94 0.25
N LEU A 129 7.31 -1.01 1.16
CA LEU A 129 8.63 -0.42 1.35
C LEU A 129 9.38 -1.23 2.41
N PHE A 130 10.55 -1.76 2.06
CA PHE A 130 11.44 -2.49 2.95
C PHE A 130 12.64 -1.64 3.33
N SER A 131 13.09 -1.82 4.58
CA SER A 131 14.38 -1.33 5.08
C SER A 131 15.01 -2.44 5.90
N THR A 132 16.25 -2.80 5.62
CA THR A 132 16.98 -3.88 6.29
C THR A 132 18.45 -3.51 6.44
N PRO A 133 19.11 -3.85 7.56
CA PRO A 133 20.54 -3.61 7.72
C PRO A 133 21.42 -4.29 6.65
N LYS A 134 20.88 -5.31 5.96
CA LYS A 134 21.59 -6.07 4.92
C LYS A 134 21.58 -5.39 3.53
N TYR A 135 20.93 -4.25 3.39
CA TYR A 135 20.87 -3.52 2.13
C TYR A 135 20.98 -2.01 2.38
N HIS A 136 21.71 -1.31 1.51
CA HIS A 136 22.21 0.04 1.77
C HIS A 136 21.16 1.15 1.68
N LYS A 137 19.95 0.86 1.18
CA LYS A 137 18.86 1.82 0.99
C LYS A 137 17.49 1.15 1.13
N PRO A 138 16.42 1.90 1.44
CA PRO A 138 15.06 1.38 1.32
C PRO A 138 14.74 0.99 -0.13
N PHE A 139 13.97 -0.07 -0.30
CA PHE A 139 13.53 -0.55 -1.61
C PHE A 139 12.09 -1.03 -1.55
N ALA A 140 11.41 -1.04 -2.68
CA ALA A 140 10.02 -1.46 -2.76
C ALA A 140 9.87 -2.83 -3.45
N VAL A 141 8.86 -3.58 -3.03
CA VAL A 141 8.42 -4.82 -3.69
C VAL A 141 6.92 -4.71 -4.01
N THR A 142 6.55 -5.11 -5.21
CA THR A 142 5.18 -5.06 -5.75
C THR A 142 5.03 -6.11 -6.87
N ASP A 143 3.88 -6.74 -7.12
CA ASP A 143 2.71 -6.90 -6.26
C ASP A 143 2.83 -8.26 -5.54
N SER A 144 2.57 -8.31 -4.24
CA SER A 144 2.74 -9.53 -3.43
C SER A 144 1.44 -9.99 -2.76
N ALA A 145 0.31 -9.32 -2.99
CA ALA A 145 -0.90 -9.56 -2.21
C ALA A 145 -2.23 -9.34 -2.97
N VAL A 146 -2.27 -8.50 -4.01
CA VAL A 146 -3.52 -8.08 -4.64
C VAL A 146 -3.72 -8.75 -6.00
N VAL A 147 -2.76 -8.62 -6.93
CA VAL A 147 -2.88 -9.18 -8.28
C VAL A 147 -2.17 -10.53 -8.36
N ILE A 148 -2.93 -11.63 -8.38
CA ILE A 148 -2.43 -13.00 -8.28
C ILE A 148 -1.54 -13.40 -9.48
N ALA A 149 -2.03 -13.15 -10.69
CA ALA A 149 -1.35 -13.51 -11.94
C ALA A 149 -1.54 -12.37 -12.97
N PRO A 150 -0.76 -11.29 -12.85
CA PRO A 150 -0.95 -10.11 -13.69
C PRO A 150 -0.58 -10.42 -15.16
N THR A 151 -1.39 -9.92 -16.10
CA THR A 151 -1.00 -9.83 -17.52
C THR A 151 0.16 -8.85 -17.72
N LEU A 152 0.79 -8.84 -18.90
CA LEU A 152 1.85 -7.89 -19.22
C LEU A 152 1.40 -6.42 -19.01
N GLU A 153 0.20 -6.07 -19.45
CA GLU A 153 -0.37 -4.73 -19.29
C GLU A 153 -0.63 -4.40 -17.82
N GLN A 154 -1.08 -5.39 -17.03
CA GLN A 154 -1.26 -5.22 -15.59
C GLN A 154 0.09 -5.04 -14.89
N LYS A 155 1.13 -5.78 -15.28
CA LYS A 155 2.50 -5.59 -14.77
C LYS A 155 3.02 -4.19 -15.05
N ALA A 156 2.79 -3.65 -16.25
CA ALA A 156 3.15 -2.27 -16.57
C ALA A 156 2.43 -1.25 -15.66
N LYS A 157 1.13 -1.46 -15.39
CA LYS A 157 0.37 -0.63 -14.43
C LYS A 157 0.87 -0.75 -13.00
N ILE A 158 1.23 -1.96 -12.55
CA ILE A 158 1.83 -2.22 -11.23
C ILE A 158 3.15 -1.44 -11.10
N ILE A 159 4.01 -1.49 -12.13
CA ILE A 159 5.25 -0.72 -12.16
C ILE A 159 4.94 0.78 -12.08
N GLN A 160 4.04 1.30 -12.92
CA GLN A 160 3.71 2.72 -12.91
C GLN A 160 3.16 3.20 -11.56
N ASN A 161 2.31 2.40 -10.90
CA ASN A 161 1.83 2.70 -9.54
C ASN A 161 2.97 2.79 -8.52
N ALA A 162 3.91 1.84 -8.55
CA ALA A 162 5.05 1.83 -7.66
C ALA A 162 6.00 3.00 -7.94
N VAL A 163 6.26 3.31 -9.22
CA VAL A 163 7.07 4.47 -9.63
C VAL A 163 6.45 5.78 -9.14
N ASN A 164 5.15 5.97 -9.35
CA ASN A 164 4.41 7.14 -8.86
C ASN A 164 4.49 7.27 -7.33
N THR A 165 4.44 6.14 -6.61
CA THR A 165 4.59 6.10 -5.15
C THR A 165 6.03 6.47 -4.74
N MET A 166 7.04 5.93 -5.40
CA MET A 166 8.45 6.25 -5.16
C MET A 166 8.78 7.72 -5.46
N HIS A 167 8.13 8.32 -6.46
CA HIS A 167 8.23 9.76 -6.75
C HIS A 167 7.69 10.59 -5.59
N LYS A 168 6.52 10.23 -5.04
CA LYS A 168 5.95 10.89 -3.84
C LYS A 168 6.87 10.76 -2.61
N LEU A 169 7.65 9.68 -2.55
CA LEU A 169 8.71 9.44 -1.55
C LEU A 169 10.04 10.16 -1.88
N GLY A 170 10.08 10.95 -2.96
CA GLY A 170 11.24 11.77 -3.34
C GLY A 170 12.36 10.99 -4.00
N LEU A 171 12.07 9.91 -4.73
CA LEU A 171 13.00 9.28 -5.66
C LEU A 171 12.58 9.62 -7.10
N GLU A 172 13.33 10.49 -7.77
CA GLU A 172 12.96 11.05 -9.08
C GLU A 172 13.10 10.06 -10.24
N THR A 173 14.01 9.09 -10.13
CA THR A 173 14.22 8.07 -11.16
C THR A 173 14.39 6.71 -10.48
N PRO A 174 13.28 6.04 -10.10
CA PRO A 174 13.34 4.70 -9.55
C PRO A 174 13.95 3.73 -10.58
N LYS A 175 14.83 2.84 -10.11
CA LYS A 175 15.29 1.69 -10.88
C LYS A 175 14.38 0.49 -10.56
N VAL A 176 13.77 -0.09 -11.58
CA VAL A 176 12.82 -1.20 -11.44
C VAL A 176 13.48 -2.47 -11.99
N SER A 177 13.65 -3.46 -11.12
CA SER A 177 14.14 -4.78 -11.52
C SER A 177 12.98 -5.77 -11.67
N CYS A 178 12.88 -6.40 -12.84
CA CYS A 178 11.93 -7.48 -13.10
C CYS A 178 12.53 -8.82 -12.63
N VAL A 179 12.17 -9.23 -11.42
CA VAL A 179 12.72 -10.43 -10.78
C VAL A 179 12.19 -11.71 -11.42
N CYS A 180 13.10 -12.58 -11.84
CA CYS A 180 12.87 -13.83 -12.57
C CYS A 180 13.75 -14.96 -12.02
N PRO A 181 13.45 -16.24 -12.34
CA PRO A 181 14.26 -17.37 -11.87
C PRO A 181 15.60 -17.54 -12.61
N VAL A 182 15.78 -16.86 -13.75
CA VAL A 182 17.01 -16.86 -14.57
C VAL A 182 17.19 -15.49 -15.23
N GLU A 183 18.41 -15.17 -15.66
CA GLU A 183 18.82 -13.85 -16.14
C GLU A 183 18.77 -13.72 -17.67
N LYS A 184 18.42 -14.79 -18.38
CA LYS A 184 18.26 -14.81 -19.83
C LYS A 184 16.80 -15.05 -20.19
N VAL A 185 16.35 -14.38 -21.25
CA VAL A 185 15.03 -14.62 -21.82
C VAL A 185 14.94 -16.08 -22.25
N ASN A 186 13.89 -16.74 -21.77
CA ASN A 186 13.58 -18.11 -22.11
C ASN A 186 12.07 -18.19 -22.36
N GLU A 187 11.68 -18.52 -23.60
CA GLU A 187 10.28 -18.61 -24.01
C GLU A 187 9.45 -19.61 -23.18
N LYS A 188 10.11 -20.59 -22.56
CA LYS A 188 9.47 -21.56 -21.65
C LYS A 188 9.22 -21.01 -20.25
N ILE A 189 9.73 -19.82 -19.93
CA ILE A 189 9.61 -19.16 -18.63
C ILE A 189 8.91 -17.81 -18.86
N PRO A 190 7.57 -17.75 -18.74
CA PRO A 190 6.78 -16.55 -19.07
C PRO A 190 7.25 -15.28 -18.38
N SER A 191 7.71 -15.36 -17.12
CA SER A 191 8.22 -14.18 -16.41
C SER A 191 9.41 -13.53 -17.09
N THR A 192 10.28 -14.30 -17.75
CA THR A 192 11.45 -13.76 -18.44
C THR A 192 11.09 -13.07 -19.75
N VAL A 193 10.06 -13.57 -20.44
CA VAL A 193 9.51 -12.95 -21.66
C VAL A 193 8.82 -11.64 -21.28
N ASP A 194 8.01 -11.66 -20.22
CA ASP A 194 7.33 -10.46 -19.73
C ASP A 194 8.34 -9.41 -19.25
N ALA A 195 9.41 -9.80 -18.56
CA ALA A 195 10.46 -8.88 -18.12
C ALA A 195 11.11 -8.14 -19.29
N ALA A 196 11.46 -8.85 -20.36
CA ALA A 196 12.01 -8.25 -21.58
C ALA A 196 11.01 -7.30 -22.25
N ALA A 197 9.73 -7.69 -22.32
CA ALA A 197 8.68 -6.84 -22.87
C ALA A 197 8.46 -5.57 -22.02
N LEU A 198 8.52 -5.65 -20.69
CA LEU A 198 8.40 -4.49 -19.81
C LEU A 198 9.58 -3.51 -19.97
N ALA A 199 10.81 -4.03 -20.11
CA ALA A 199 11.97 -3.20 -20.41
C ALA A 199 11.81 -2.49 -21.77
N GLN A 200 11.33 -3.20 -22.80
CA GLN A 200 11.01 -2.61 -24.10
C GLN A 200 9.90 -1.55 -24.00
N MET A 201 8.84 -1.80 -23.23
CA MET A 201 7.77 -0.82 -22.99
C MET A 201 8.28 0.44 -22.29
N ASN A 202 9.26 0.34 -21.40
CA ASN A 202 9.93 1.50 -20.80
C ASN A 202 10.78 2.26 -21.82
N ALA A 203 11.55 1.56 -22.67
CA ALA A 203 12.33 2.18 -23.74
C ALA A 203 11.45 2.91 -24.78
N GLU A 204 10.25 2.39 -25.04
CA GLU A 204 9.23 3.02 -25.90
C GLU A 204 8.44 4.15 -25.22
N GLY A 205 8.71 4.43 -23.94
CA GLY A 205 8.03 5.49 -23.18
C GLY A 205 6.60 5.16 -22.73
N LYS A 206 6.19 3.88 -22.76
CA LYS A 206 4.89 3.43 -22.22
C LYS A 206 4.90 3.32 -20.69
N ILE A 207 6.05 2.97 -20.12
CA ILE A 207 6.31 3.05 -18.68
C ILE A 207 7.27 4.22 -18.48
N THR A 208 6.92 5.19 -17.65
CA THR A 208 7.63 6.48 -17.58
C THR A 208 8.10 6.83 -16.18
N GLY A 209 9.11 7.70 -16.10
CA GLY A 209 9.64 8.21 -14.84
C GLY A 209 10.63 7.26 -14.14
N CYS A 210 10.99 6.14 -14.76
CA CYS A 210 11.88 5.14 -14.19
C CYS A 210 12.75 4.49 -15.27
N THR A 211 13.69 3.67 -14.83
CA THR A 211 14.32 2.65 -15.67
C THR A 211 13.76 1.28 -15.32
N VAL A 212 13.47 0.46 -16.32
CA VAL A 212 13.01 -0.93 -16.13
C VAL A 212 14.01 -1.87 -16.77
N GLU A 213 14.53 -2.81 -15.98
CA GLU A 213 15.51 -3.80 -16.42
C GLU A 213 15.14 -5.21 -15.93
N GLY A 214 15.69 -6.21 -16.61
CA GLY A 214 15.47 -7.62 -16.36
C GLY A 214 15.41 -8.42 -17.67
N PRO A 215 15.22 -9.75 -17.61
CA PRO A 215 15.01 -10.55 -16.40
C PRO A 215 16.26 -10.63 -15.52
N TYR A 216 16.12 -10.42 -14.21
CA TYR A 216 17.21 -10.59 -13.23
C TYR A 216 16.79 -11.52 -12.11
N ASP A 217 17.73 -12.28 -11.57
CA ASP A 217 17.50 -12.97 -10.30
C ASP A 217 17.48 -11.99 -9.13
N LEU A 218 17.16 -12.50 -7.93
CA LEU A 218 17.12 -11.67 -6.73
C LEU A 218 18.51 -11.15 -6.33
N TYR A 219 19.57 -11.93 -6.61
CA TYR A 219 20.93 -11.57 -6.24
C TYR A 219 21.42 -10.34 -7.02
N ILE A 220 21.20 -10.31 -8.35
CA ILE A 220 21.51 -9.17 -9.20
C ILE A 220 20.63 -7.97 -8.82
N SER A 221 19.33 -8.21 -8.60
CA SER A 221 18.37 -7.14 -8.26
C SER A 221 18.72 -6.39 -6.96
N LEU A 222 19.40 -7.05 -6.03
CA LEU A 222 19.80 -6.50 -4.74
C LEU A 222 21.32 -6.34 -4.62
N SER A 223 22.09 -6.46 -5.71
CA SER A 223 23.54 -6.28 -5.67
C SER A 223 23.88 -4.78 -5.65
N PRO A 224 24.59 -4.27 -4.62
CA PRO A 224 24.97 -2.86 -4.56
C PRO A 224 25.80 -2.39 -5.76
N GLU A 225 26.60 -3.28 -6.35
CA GLU A 225 27.45 -2.99 -7.52
C GLU A 225 26.65 -2.86 -8.82
N ARG A 226 25.42 -3.39 -8.83
CA ARG A 226 24.52 -3.39 -10.00
C ARG A 226 23.23 -2.58 -9.78
N ALA A 227 22.99 -2.07 -8.57
CA ALA A 227 21.76 -1.37 -8.14
C ALA A 227 21.83 0.17 -8.12
#